data_AF-A0A538JR55-F1
#
_entry.id   AF-A0A538JR55-F1
#
_cell.length_a   1.000
_cell.length_b   1.000
_cell.length_c   1.000
_cell.angle_alpha   90.00
_cell.angle_beta   90.00
_cell.angle_gamma   90.00
#
_symmetry.space_group_name_H-M   'P 1'
#
loop_
_entity.id
_entity.type
_entity.pdbx_description
1 polymer ?
#
loop_
_entity_poly.entity_id
_entity_poly.type
_entity_poly.pdbx_seq_one_letter_code
_entity_poly.pdbx_strand_id
1 'polypeptide(L)'
;MTSRSHLRPLERRVLRLVDEGVDEQEIGRRFKRGPRFVHQVIALTDVARQTDGRSDTHVLRPLERRVLQWRQEGAGYDELAPRFRRSPEFLERVEALAVYKLGGAPSA
;
A
#
# COMPACT_ATOMS: atom_id res chain seq x y z
N MET A 1 19.51 -7.04 -18.96
CA MET A 1 19.51 -7.22 -17.49
C MET A 1 18.18 -6.72 -16.95
N THR A 2 17.26 -7.62 -16.64
CA THR A 2 15.93 -7.26 -16.12
C THR A 2 16.09 -6.66 -14.73
N SER A 3 15.71 -5.40 -14.54
CA SER A 3 15.86 -4.69 -13.27
C SER A 3 14.95 -5.32 -12.20
N ARG A 4 15.50 -6.21 -11.36
CA ARG A 4 14.81 -6.90 -10.26
C ARG A 4 14.57 -6.00 -9.03
N SER A 5 14.70 -4.68 -9.21
CA SER A 5 14.58 -3.67 -8.16
C SER A 5 13.21 -3.66 -7.48
N HIS A 6 12.18 -4.07 -8.22
CA HIS A 6 10.80 -4.18 -7.74
C HIS A 6 10.53 -5.44 -6.89
N LEU A 7 11.46 -6.41 -6.89
CA LEU A 7 11.31 -7.67 -6.16
C LEU A 7 11.80 -7.53 -4.72
N ARG A 8 11.12 -8.22 -3.80
CA ARG A 8 11.51 -8.30 -2.40
C ARG A 8 12.89 -8.96 -2.27
N PRO A 9 13.66 -8.66 -1.20
CA PRO A 9 14.97 -9.28 -0.98
C PRO A 9 14.95 -10.82 -1.04
N LEU A 10 13.88 -11.42 -0.52
CA LEU A 10 13.64 -12.87 -0.59
C LEU A 10 13.52 -13.37 -2.03
N GLU A 11 12.61 -12.78 -2.82
CA GLU A 11 12.38 -13.11 -4.23
C GLU A 11 13.66 -12.95 -5.06
N ARG A 12 14.40 -11.86 -4.85
CA ARG A 12 15.69 -11.62 -5.51
C ARG A 12 16.70 -12.71 -5.19
N ARG A 13 16.75 -13.17 -3.94
CA ARG A 13 17.70 -14.19 -3.50
C ARG A 13 17.33 -15.57 -4.04
N VAL A 14 16.03 -15.90 -4.07
CA VAL A 14 15.53 -17.14 -4.68
C VAL A 14 15.86 -17.16 -6.18
N LEU A 15 15.49 -16.12 -6.93
CA LEU A 15 15.76 -16.07 -8.38
C LEU A 15 17.26 -16.09 -8.70
N ARG A 16 18.10 -15.46 -7.86
CA ARG A 16 19.56 -15.54 -8.06
C ARG A 16 20.07 -16.97 -7.95
N LEU A 17 19.61 -17.73 -6.96
CA LEU A 17 20.03 -19.12 -6.79
C LEU A 17 19.53 -20.02 -7.94
N VAL A 18 18.34 -19.71 -8.49
CA VAL A 18 17.83 -20.37 -9.69
C VAL A 18 18.71 -20.05 -10.90
N ASP A 19 19.10 -18.78 -11.11
CA ASP A 19 20.00 -18.40 -12.21
C ASP A 19 21.39 -19.04 -12.06
N GLU A 20 21.85 -19.26 -10.84
CA GLU A 20 23.09 -19.98 -10.51
C GLU A 20 22.95 -21.51 -10.72
N GLY A 21 21.77 -22.00 -11.10
CA GLY A 21 21.51 -23.41 -11.39
C GLY A 21 21.32 -24.29 -10.14
N VAL A 22 21.04 -23.70 -8.97
CA VAL A 22 20.80 -24.46 -7.74
C VAL A 22 19.43 -25.12 -7.81
N ASP A 23 19.38 -26.42 -7.48
CA ASP A 23 18.14 -27.19 -7.44
C ASP A 23 17.11 -26.61 -6.46
N GLU A 24 15.84 -26.61 -6.84
CA GLU A 24 14.77 -26.01 -6.04
C GLU A 24 14.58 -26.67 -4.67
N GLN A 25 14.89 -27.96 -4.52
CA GLN A 25 14.84 -28.61 -3.20
C GLN A 25 15.94 -28.08 -2.29
N GLU A 26 17.13 -27.86 -2.83
CA GLU A 26 18.27 -27.30 -2.10
C GLU A 26 18.01 -25.83 -1.75
N ILE A 27 17.44 -25.05 -2.67
CA ILE A 27 16.98 -23.69 -2.37
C ILE A 27 15.96 -23.72 -1.23
N GLY A 28 14.95 -24.59 -1.30
CA GLY A 28 13.95 -24.77 -0.26
C GLY A 28 14.59 -25.04 1.11
N ARG A 29 15.52 -26.01 1.17
CA ARG A 29 16.28 -26.35 2.38
C ARG A 29 17.00 -25.13 2.98
N ARG A 30 17.69 -24.32 2.15
CA ARG A 30 18.37 -23.09 2.59
C ARG A 30 17.43 -22.07 3.23
N PHE A 31 16.18 -22.02 2.77
CA PHE A 31 15.13 -21.16 3.35
C PHE A 31 14.32 -21.85 4.47
N LYS A 32 14.68 -23.06 4.88
CA LYS A 32 13.92 -23.90 5.83
C LYS A 32 12.47 -24.11 5.38
N ARG A 33 12.27 -24.28 4.07
CA ARG A 33 10.98 -24.52 3.39
C ARG A 33 11.10 -25.69 2.41
N GLY A 34 9.99 -26.10 1.81
CA GLY A 34 9.97 -27.14 0.77
C GLY A 34 10.07 -26.57 -0.65
N PRO A 35 10.28 -27.41 -1.67
CA PRO A 35 10.38 -26.97 -3.08
C PRO A 35 9.11 -26.27 -3.58
N ARG A 36 7.94 -26.65 -3.06
CA ARG A 36 6.67 -25.94 -3.35
C ARG A 36 6.71 -24.44 -3.08
N PHE A 37 7.43 -24.02 -2.03
CA PHE A 37 7.60 -22.61 -1.72
C PHE A 37 8.45 -21.90 -2.77
N VAL A 38 9.48 -22.57 -3.29
CA VAL A 38 10.37 -22.02 -4.34
C VAL A 38 9.58 -21.84 -5.63
N HIS A 39 8.86 -22.87 -6.10
CA HIS A 39 7.95 -22.77 -7.23
C HIS A 39 6.93 -21.63 -7.07
N GLN A 40 6.32 -21.49 -5.89
CA GLN A 40 5.35 -20.42 -5.62
C GLN A 40 5.99 -19.03 -5.71
N VAL A 41 7.22 -18.86 -5.19
CA VAL A 41 7.94 -17.59 -5.29
C VAL A 41 8.25 -17.26 -6.75
N ILE A 42 8.75 -18.22 -7.54
CA ILE A 42 9.06 -18.02 -8.96
C ILE A 42 7.79 -17.63 -9.73
N ALA A 43 6.70 -18.38 -9.56
CA ALA A 43 5.43 -18.10 -10.22
C ALA A 43 4.90 -16.69 -9.88
N LEU A 44 5.04 -16.25 -8.62
CA LEU A 44 4.59 -14.94 -8.17
C LEU A 44 5.53 -13.80 -8.55
N THR A 45 6.77 -14.08 -8.99
CA THR A 45 7.67 -13.04 -9.51
C THR A 45 7.33 -12.63 -10.94
N ASP A 46 6.71 -13.52 -11.72
CA ASP A 46 6.30 -13.25 -13.11
C ASP A 46 4.94 -12.55 -13.20
N VAL A 47 4.11 -12.68 -12.17
CA VAL A 47 2.89 -11.88 -12.06
C VAL A 47 3.33 -10.44 -11.83
N ALA A 48 3.05 -9.57 -12.81
CA ALA A 48 3.21 -8.13 -12.68
C ALA A 48 2.58 -7.72 -11.36
N ARG A 49 3.42 -7.48 -10.36
CA ARG A 49 2.92 -7.03 -9.07
C ARG A 49 2.31 -5.68 -9.39
N GLN A 50 0.99 -5.60 -9.29
CA GLN A 50 0.34 -4.35 -8.96
C GLN A 50 0.90 -3.97 -7.59
N THR A 51 2.12 -3.43 -7.58
CA THR A 51 2.50 -2.43 -6.59
C THR A 51 1.65 -1.23 -6.94
N ASP A 52 0.34 -1.34 -6.71
CA ASP A 52 -0.52 -0.18 -6.50
C ASP A 52 0.16 0.51 -5.33
N GLY A 53 0.94 1.54 -5.66
CA GLY A 53 2.13 1.91 -4.91
C GLY A 53 1.80 2.18 -3.48
N ARG A 54 1.93 1.18 -2.58
CA ARG A 54 1.57 1.29 -1.17
C ARG A 54 0.39 2.25 -0.97
N SER A 55 -0.73 1.99 -1.68
CA SER A 55 -1.79 2.96 -1.97
C SER A 55 -1.85 4.11 -0.96
N ASP A 56 -1.82 5.36 -1.45
CA ASP A 56 -2.07 6.60 -0.69
C ASP A 56 -3.28 6.52 0.26
N THR A 57 -4.12 5.49 0.13
CA THR A 57 -5.03 5.01 1.16
C THR A 57 -4.43 4.92 2.57
N HIS A 58 -3.12 4.68 2.76
CA HIS A 58 -2.47 4.70 4.08
C HIS A 58 -2.03 6.09 4.57
N VAL A 59 -2.02 7.12 3.72
CA VAL A 59 -1.64 8.49 4.12
C VAL A 59 -2.74 9.11 4.99
N LEU A 60 -4.01 8.85 4.64
CA LEU A 60 -5.16 9.34 5.39
C LEU A 60 -5.63 8.32 6.43
N ARG A 61 -5.87 8.81 7.65
CA ARG A 61 -6.57 8.07 8.70
C ARG A 61 -8.02 7.80 8.26
N PRO A 62 -8.68 6.75 8.77
CA PRO A 62 -10.06 6.44 8.40
C PRO A 62 -11.04 7.61 8.58
N LEU A 63 -10.86 8.41 9.63
CA LEU A 63 -11.64 9.64 9.87
C LEU A 63 -11.43 10.66 8.74
N GLU A 64 -10.18 10.99 8.41
CA GLU A 64 -9.81 11.93 7.35
C GLU A 64 -10.38 11.50 6.00
N ARG A 65 -10.27 10.20 5.68
CA ARG A 65 -10.82 9.64 4.45
C ARG A 65 -12.34 9.80 4.38
N ARG A 66 -13.05 9.52 5.47
CA ARG A 66 -14.51 9.57 5.48
C ARG A 66 -15.04 10.99 5.45
N VAL A 67 -14.40 11.91 6.16
CA VAL A 67 -14.74 13.34 6.10
C VAL A 67 -14.50 13.87 4.69
N LEU A 68 -13.32 13.63 4.12
CA LEU A 68 -12.99 14.10 2.77
C LEU A 68 -13.93 13.54 1.70
N GLN A 69 -14.27 12.25 1.77
CA GLN A 69 -15.24 11.63 0.85
C GLN A 69 -16.58 12.37 0.87
N TRP A 70 -17.16 12.58 2.06
CA TRP A 70 -18.46 13.23 2.18
C TRP A 70 -18.43 14.71 1.82
N ARG A 71 -17.29 15.38 2.02
CA ARG A 71 -17.08 16.75 1.54
C ARG A 71 -17.01 16.82 0.02
N GLN A 72 -16.37 15.85 -0.65
CA GLN A 72 -16.39 15.73 -2.11
C GLN A 72 -17.80 15.42 -2.65
N GLU A 73 -18.64 14.74 -1.88
CA GLU A 73 -20.06 14.49 -2.18
C GLU A 73 -20.96 15.73 -1.90
N GLY A 74 -20.39 16.82 -1.35
CA GLY A 74 -21.08 18.10 -1.13
C GLY A 74 -21.69 18.30 0.25
N ALA A 75 -21.48 17.39 1.20
CA ALA A 75 -22.05 17.51 2.55
C ALA A 75 -21.45 18.71 3.32
N GLY A 76 -22.29 19.48 4.02
CA GLY A 76 -21.85 20.59 4.88
C GLY A 76 -21.34 20.12 6.24
N TYR A 77 -20.45 20.89 6.90
CA TYR A 77 -19.89 20.49 8.20
C TYR A 77 -20.95 20.33 9.31
N ASP A 78 -22.02 21.14 9.29
CA ASP A 78 -23.13 21.04 10.24
C ASP A 78 -23.93 19.74 10.07
N GLU A 79 -24.02 19.23 8.84
CA GLU A 79 -24.64 17.94 8.54
C GLU A 79 -23.77 16.78 9.03
N LEU A 80 -22.44 16.94 8.94
CA LEU A 80 -21.48 15.92 9.33
C LEU A 80 -21.24 15.86 10.84
N ALA A 81 -21.27 17.00 11.52
CA ALA A 81 -21.04 17.14 12.95
C ALA A 81 -21.79 16.10 13.82
N PRO A 82 -23.12 15.92 13.69
CA PRO A 82 -23.86 14.93 14.49
C PRO A 82 -23.44 13.48 14.16
N ARG A 83 -23.11 13.18 12.89
CA ARG A 83 -22.72 11.83 12.45
C ARG A 83 -21.36 11.43 13.02
N PHE A 84 -20.42 12.37 13.11
CA PHE A 84 -19.09 12.14 13.68
C PHE A 84 -19.03 12.37 15.19
N ARG A 85 -20.08 12.94 15.80
CA ARG A 85 -20.11 13.38 17.21
C ARG A 85 -18.96 14.36 17.52
N ARG A 86 -18.73 15.30 16.60
CA ARG A 86 -17.68 16.32 16.65
C ARG A 86 -18.24 17.67 16.23
N SER A 87 -17.55 18.76 16.58
CA SER A 87 -17.94 20.10 16.14
C SER A 87 -17.65 20.31 14.65
N PRO A 88 -18.40 21.19 13.97
CA PRO A 88 -18.13 21.58 12.57
C PRO A 88 -16.68 22.04 12.37
N GLU A 89 -16.17 22.91 13.24
CA GLU A 89 -14.78 23.42 13.23
C GLU A 89 -13.72 22.32 13.36
N PHE A 90 -14.04 21.22 14.04
CA PHE A 90 -13.14 20.08 14.12
C PHE A 90 -13.08 19.34 12.77
N LEU A 91 -14.22 19.19 12.10
CA LEU A 91 -14.29 18.53 10.80
C LEU A 91 -13.63 19.35 9.70
N GLU A 92 -13.75 20.67 9.73
CA GLU A 92 -13.02 21.58 8.85
C GLU A 92 -11.51 21.41 8.97
N ARG A 93 -10.98 21.37 10.21
CA ARG A 93 -9.55 21.11 10.45
C ARG A 93 -9.10 19.74 9.97
N VAL A 94 -9.97 18.72 10.10
CA VAL A 94 -9.69 17.36 9.60
C VAL A 94 -9.63 17.33 8.08
N GLU A 95 -10.53 18.05 7.39
CA GLU A 95 -10.48 18.18 5.93
C GLU A 95 -9.21 18.90 5.47
N ALA A 96 -8.88 20.05 6.08
CA ALA A 96 -7.66 20.79 5.77
C ALA A 96 -6.40 19.94 5.94
N LEU A 97 -6.32 19.16 7.03
CA LEU A 97 -5.23 18.22 7.25
C LEU A 97 -5.20 17.11 6.20
N ALA A 98 -6.36 16.59 5.79
CA ALA A 98 -6.45 15.55 4.76
C ALA A 98 -5.97 16.08 3.40
N VAL A 99 -6.39 17.29 3.01
CA VAL A 99 -5.95 17.95 1.77
C VAL A 99 -4.44 18.17 1.76
N TYR A 100 -3.89 18.69 2.86
CA TYR A 100 -2.44 18.89 3.02
C TYR A 100 -1.67 17.57 2.86
N LYS A 101 -2.14 16.51 3.49
CA LYS A 101 -1.53 15.17 3.40
C LYS A 101 -1.55 14.58 1.99
N LEU A 102 -2.56 14.91 1.20
CA LEU A 102 -2.66 14.52 -0.21
C LEU A 102 -1.82 15.40 -1.15
N GLY A 103 -1.04 16.36 -0.60
CA GLY A 103 -0.21 17.26 -1.39
C GLY A 103 -0.97 18.46 -1.97
N GLY A 104 -2.22 18.69 -1.55
CA GLY A 104 -2.94 19.92 -1.85
C GLY A 104 -2.38 21.07 -1.04
N ALA A 105 -1.91 22.13 -1.70
CA ALA A 105 -1.59 23.39 -1.03
C ALA A 105 -2.86 23.91 -0.33
N PRO A 106 -2.77 24.38 0.93
CA PRO A 106 -3.92 25.00 1.57
C PRO A 106 -4.35 26.21 0.74
N SER A 107 -5.58 26.19 0.23
CA SER A 107 -6.19 27.40 -0.35
C SER A 107 -6.39 28.40 0.79
N ALA A 108 -5.64 29.49 0.72
CA ALA A 108 -5.79 30.68 1.56
C ALA A 108 -6.97 31.53 1.11
#